data_AF-A0AAJ1PNQ5-F1
#
_entry.id   AF-A0AAJ1PNQ5-F1
#
_cell.length_a   1.000
_cell.length_b   1.000
_cell.length_c   1.000
_cell.angle_alpha   90.00
_cell.angle_beta   90.00
_cell.angle_gamma   90.00
#
_symmetry.space_group_name_H-M   'P 1'
#
loop_
_entity.id
_entity.type
_entity.pdbx_description
1 polymer ?
#
loop_
_entity_poly.entity_id
_entity_poly.type
_entity_poly.pdbx_seq_one_letter_code
_entity_poly.pdbx_strand_id
1 'polypeptide(L)'
;MIIAATGDVHSPQYFEDFVKAVDTLKARPDLFLMVGDMINRGAVEEFEKVYNVLFGKITCPIVSCFGNNEFQELRETIRKRYPDIKFLDDESLILRVGNTSVGIIGTTGSLDSPTPWQRRNVPDIERIYQDRISFVDRHLQRIIADFKILLVHYAPTYKTLEGENPRFYAGLGSQRYEPVIIERKPSLVLHGHSHKGTKVAWVDTVPIFNVALPLNREIVVIDTEKDLKPGIAKFV
;
A
#
# COMPACT_ATOMS: atom_id res chain seq x y z
N MET A 1 -12.25 -3.71 13.96
CA MET A 1 -10.95 -4.30 13.54
C MET A 1 -9.89 -3.21 13.56
N ILE A 2 -8.71 -3.49 14.14
CA ILE A 2 -7.54 -2.60 14.14
C ILE A 2 -6.59 -3.05 13.03
N ILE A 3 -6.28 -2.15 12.10
CA ILE A 3 -5.30 -2.38 11.05
C ILE A 3 -4.04 -1.57 11.38
N ALA A 4 -2.87 -2.21 11.34
CA ALA A 4 -1.60 -1.52 11.33
C ALA A 4 -1.03 -1.53 9.90
N ALA A 5 -0.46 -0.43 9.45
CA ALA A 5 0.04 -0.31 8.08
C ALA A 5 1.31 0.54 7.98
N THR A 6 2.17 0.18 7.05
CA THR A 6 3.42 0.90 6.75
C THR A 6 3.90 0.62 5.32
N GLY A 7 4.90 1.33 4.86
CA GLY A 7 5.64 1.07 3.63
C GLY A 7 6.84 1.99 3.56
N ASP A 8 7.60 1.94 2.46
CA ASP A 8 8.71 2.87 2.23
C ASP A 8 9.75 2.86 3.36
N VAL A 9 10.07 1.67 3.89
CA VAL A 9 11.21 1.51 4.82
C VAL A 9 12.53 1.71 4.08
N HIS A 10 12.57 1.36 2.78
CA HIS A 10 13.76 1.51 1.92
C HIS A 10 15.03 1.00 2.61
N SER A 11 14.97 -0.15 3.30
CA SER A 11 16.11 -0.64 4.09
C SER A 11 17.37 -0.71 3.21
N PRO A 12 18.51 -0.15 3.67
CA PRO A 12 18.80 0.31 5.03
C PRO A 12 18.44 1.77 5.36
N GLN A 13 17.87 2.55 4.43
CA GLN A 13 17.71 4.00 4.55
C GLN A 13 16.87 4.44 5.76
N TYR A 14 15.69 3.85 5.98
CA TYR A 14 14.83 4.15 7.13
C TYR A 14 14.67 2.96 8.09
N PHE A 15 15.64 2.04 8.08
CA PHE A 15 15.55 0.82 8.88
C PHE A 15 15.46 1.11 10.40
N GLU A 16 16.29 2.02 10.90
CA GLU A 16 16.27 2.40 12.32
C GLU A 16 14.96 3.08 12.74
N ASP A 17 14.37 3.88 11.84
CA ASP A 17 13.06 4.50 12.09
C ASP A 17 11.95 3.44 12.09
N PHE A 18 12.06 2.42 11.24
CA PHE A 18 11.14 1.29 11.21
C PHE A 18 11.22 0.45 12.50
N VAL A 19 12.43 0.15 13.00
CA VAL A 19 12.62 -0.53 14.28
C VAL A 19 11.91 0.22 15.40
N LYS A 20 12.15 1.54 15.52
CA LYS A 20 11.51 2.38 16.53
C LYS A 20 9.99 2.43 16.37
N ALA A 21 9.50 2.53 15.14
CA ALA A 21 8.07 2.57 14.85
C ALA A 21 7.38 1.27 15.28
N VAL A 22 7.99 0.11 15.05
CA VAL A 22 7.46 -1.18 15.50
C VAL A 22 7.58 -1.33 17.03
N ASP A 23 8.69 -0.90 17.64
CA ASP A 23 8.86 -0.95 19.10
C ASP A 23 7.87 -0.09 19.88
N THR A 24 7.47 1.04 19.29
CA THR A 24 6.54 1.98 19.92
C THR A 24 5.07 1.69 19.59
N LEU A 25 4.79 0.69 18.74
CA LEU A 25 3.43 0.27 18.40
C LEU A 25 2.74 -0.33 19.63
N LYS A 26 1.86 0.45 20.25
CA LYS A 26 1.07 0.02 21.42
C LYS A 26 -0.17 -0.79 21.06
N ALA A 27 -0.69 -0.57 19.86
CA ALA A 27 -1.88 -1.27 19.39
C ALA A 27 -1.58 -2.75 19.12
N ARG A 28 -2.56 -3.62 19.35
CA ARG A 28 -2.51 -5.01 18.90
C ARG A 28 -3.32 -5.13 17.62
N PRO A 29 -2.70 -5.02 16.43
CA PRO A 29 -3.42 -5.08 15.18
C PRO A 29 -4.03 -6.47 14.96
N ASP A 30 -5.20 -6.50 14.34
CA ASP A 30 -5.83 -7.72 13.85
C ASP A 30 -5.32 -8.09 12.44
N LEU A 31 -4.74 -7.12 11.72
CA LEU A 31 -4.16 -7.25 10.39
C LEU A 31 -3.01 -6.24 10.23
N PHE A 32 -1.88 -6.69 9.68
CA PHE A 32 -0.74 -5.82 9.38
C PHE A 32 -0.52 -5.74 7.86
N LEU A 33 -0.47 -4.53 7.32
CA LEU A 33 -0.39 -4.27 5.89
C LEU A 33 0.90 -3.53 5.51
N MET A 34 1.54 -4.00 4.45
CA MET A 34 2.72 -3.35 3.87
C MET A 34 2.44 -2.90 2.44
N VAL A 35 2.74 -1.65 2.10
CA VAL A 35 2.52 -1.08 0.75
C VAL A 35 3.77 -1.08 -0.11
N GLY A 36 4.73 -1.98 0.15
CA GLY A 36 5.94 -2.12 -0.66
C GLY A 36 7.06 -1.13 -0.32
N ASP A 37 8.16 -1.20 -1.08
CA ASP A 37 9.39 -0.44 -0.85
C ASP A 37 9.98 -0.65 0.56
N MET A 38 10.04 -1.92 0.95
CA MET A 38 10.62 -2.35 2.21
C MET A 38 12.14 -2.38 2.14
N ILE A 39 12.69 -2.63 0.96
CA ILE A 39 14.14 -2.63 0.67
C ILE A 39 14.47 -1.56 -0.36
N ASN A 40 15.72 -1.11 -0.39
CA ASN A 40 16.20 -0.14 -1.37
C ASN A 40 16.85 -0.86 -2.57
N ARG A 41 16.49 -0.48 -3.80
CA ARG A 41 17.16 -0.91 -5.05
C ARG A 41 17.39 -2.42 -5.16
N GLY A 42 16.41 -3.24 -4.80
CA GLY A 42 16.49 -4.69 -4.95
C GLY A 42 17.46 -5.39 -4.00
N ALA A 43 17.90 -4.75 -2.91
CA ALA A 43 18.74 -5.39 -1.90
C ALA A 43 17.95 -6.44 -1.07
N VAL A 44 17.75 -7.64 -1.63
CA VAL A 44 16.93 -8.71 -1.04
C VAL A 44 17.42 -9.11 0.35
N GLU A 45 18.71 -9.04 0.60
CA GLU A 45 19.34 -9.35 1.88
C GLU A 45 18.84 -8.42 2.99
N GLU A 46 18.50 -7.17 2.68
CA GLU A 46 17.94 -6.22 3.64
C GLU A 46 16.53 -6.59 4.07
N PHE A 47 15.80 -7.37 3.27
CA PHE A 47 14.44 -7.80 3.60
C PHE A 47 14.46 -8.72 4.84
N GLU A 48 15.54 -9.45 5.07
CA GLU A 48 15.70 -10.29 6.26
C GLU A 48 15.70 -9.45 7.53
N LYS A 49 16.32 -8.28 7.51
CA LYS A 49 16.30 -7.35 8.64
C LYS A 49 14.90 -6.84 8.90
N VAL A 50 14.20 -6.40 7.85
CA VAL A 50 12.79 -5.95 7.93
C VAL A 50 11.91 -7.05 8.52
N TYR A 51 12.04 -8.27 8.00
CA TYR A 51 11.30 -9.44 8.46
C TYR A 51 11.54 -9.74 9.94
N ASN A 52 12.81 -9.71 10.38
CA ASN A 52 13.19 -9.99 11.76
C ASN A 52 12.64 -8.97 12.76
N VAL A 53 12.44 -7.72 12.35
CA VAL A 53 11.82 -6.69 13.20
C VAL A 53 10.35 -7.00 13.50
N LEU A 54 9.64 -7.58 12.53
CA LEU A 54 8.23 -7.96 12.68
C LEU A 54 8.08 -9.23 13.53
N PHE A 55 9.05 -10.15 13.44
CA PHE A 55 9.00 -11.44 14.12
C PHE A 55 8.86 -11.29 15.65
N GLY A 56 7.87 -11.98 16.21
CA GLY A 56 7.56 -11.95 17.65
C GLY A 56 6.85 -10.68 18.15
N LYS A 57 6.82 -9.59 17.36
CA LYS A 57 6.11 -8.35 17.69
C LYS A 57 4.76 -8.24 17.00
N ILE A 58 4.69 -8.67 15.74
CA ILE A 58 3.46 -8.72 14.96
C ILE A 58 3.02 -10.18 14.85
N THR A 59 1.91 -10.51 15.51
CA THR A 59 1.38 -11.88 15.57
C THR A 59 0.12 -12.09 14.73
N CYS A 60 -0.42 -11.03 14.15
CA CYS A 60 -1.55 -11.10 13.24
C CYS A 60 -1.09 -11.43 11.80
N PRO A 61 -2.01 -11.79 10.89
CA PRO A 61 -1.67 -11.96 9.48
C PRO A 61 -1.00 -10.72 8.89
N ILE A 62 0.02 -10.94 8.06
CA ILE A 62 0.75 -9.88 7.35
C ILE A 62 0.50 -10.03 5.85
N VAL A 63 0.03 -8.96 5.22
CA VAL A 63 -0.22 -8.90 3.77
C VAL A 63 0.54 -7.72 3.19
N SER A 64 1.23 -7.93 2.07
CA SER A 64 2.02 -6.90 1.41
C SER A 64 1.66 -6.82 -0.06
N CYS A 65 1.69 -5.64 -0.67
CA CYS A 65 1.99 -5.53 -2.09
C CYS A 65 3.48 -5.18 -2.29
N PHE A 66 3.95 -5.25 -3.53
CA PHE A 66 5.32 -4.84 -3.86
C PHE A 66 5.39 -3.39 -4.32
N GLY A 67 6.47 -2.73 -3.94
CA GLY A 67 6.81 -1.40 -4.44
C GLY A 67 7.69 -1.49 -5.69
N ASN A 68 8.29 -0.37 -6.07
CA ASN A 68 9.16 -0.28 -7.23
C ASN A 68 10.62 -0.61 -6.92
N ASN A 69 11.01 -0.68 -5.65
CA ASN A 69 12.34 -1.09 -5.22
C ASN A 69 12.48 -2.61 -5.08
N GLU A 70 11.38 -3.35 -4.89
CA GLU A 70 11.36 -4.79 -5.09
C GLU A 70 11.19 -5.09 -6.58
N PHE A 71 12.31 -5.16 -7.30
CA PHE A 71 12.34 -5.39 -8.75
C PHE A 71 11.63 -6.69 -9.13
N GLN A 72 10.98 -6.70 -10.29
CA GLN A 72 10.06 -7.76 -10.71
C GLN A 72 10.71 -9.15 -10.71
N GLU A 73 11.96 -9.24 -11.15
CA GLU A 73 12.77 -10.46 -11.19
C GLU A 73 13.14 -11.00 -9.79
N LEU A 74 13.05 -10.18 -8.74
CA LEU A 74 13.37 -10.55 -7.36
C LEU A 74 12.14 -10.93 -6.54
N ARG A 75 10.93 -10.55 -6.97
CA ARG A 75 9.69 -10.72 -6.20
C ARG A 75 9.43 -12.17 -5.82
N GLU A 76 9.57 -13.10 -6.77
CA GLU A 76 9.39 -14.53 -6.50
C GLU A 76 10.40 -15.08 -5.49
N THR A 77 11.63 -14.58 -5.49
CA THR A 77 12.64 -14.92 -4.49
C THR A 77 12.24 -14.43 -3.10
N ILE A 78 11.77 -13.17 -3.00
CA ILE A 78 11.26 -12.58 -1.75
C ILE A 78 10.07 -13.40 -1.23
N ARG A 79 9.08 -13.71 -2.08
CA ARG A 79 7.90 -14.52 -1.70
C ARG A 79 8.29 -15.87 -1.12
N LYS A 80 9.22 -16.57 -1.76
CA LYS A 80 9.67 -17.91 -1.33
C LYS A 80 10.44 -17.86 -0.02
N ARG A 81 11.22 -16.79 0.22
CA ARG A 81 12.02 -16.63 1.43
C ARG A 81 11.17 -16.24 2.65
N TYR A 82 10.06 -15.54 2.46
CA TYR A 82 9.19 -15.05 3.54
C TYR A 82 7.73 -15.50 3.38
N PRO A 83 7.43 -16.81 3.44
CA PRO A 83 6.10 -17.37 3.15
C PRO A 83 5.00 -16.98 4.14
N ASP A 84 5.39 -16.49 5.33
CA ASP A 84 4.50 -16.01 6.38
C ASP A 84 3.88 -14.65 6.03
N ILE A 85 4.48 -13.91 5.08
CA ILE A 85 3.92 -12.68 4.52
C ILE A 85 3.20 -13.03 3.22
N LYS A 86 1.92 -12.65 3.11
CA LYS A 86 1.16 -12.83 1.87
C LYS A 86 1.43 -11.64 0.94
N PHE A 87 2.33 -11.84 0.00
CA PHE A 87 2.58 -10.87 -1.06
C PHE A 87 1.55 -11.01 -2.18
N LEU A 88 0.94 -9.89 -2.53
CA LEU A 88 0.01 -9.73 -3.64
C LEU A 88 0.67 -8.89 -4.73
N ASP A 89 0.83 -9.47 -5.92
CA ASP A 89 1.42 -8.80 -7.08
C ASP A 89 0.45 -8.81 -8.26
N ASP A 90 -0.43 -7.79 -8.34
CA ASP A 90 -1.59 -7.80 -9.22
C ASP A 90 -2.47 -9.04 -8.95
N GLU A 91 -2.70 -9.28 -7.66
CA GLU A 91 -3.41 -10.44 -7.09
C GLU A 91 -4.45 -10.01 -6.05
N SER A 92 -5.36 -10.90 -5.69
CA SER A 92 -6.34 -10.67 -4.63
C SER A 92 -6.44 -11.86 -3.69
N LEU A 93 -6.68 -11.58 -2.40
CA LEU A 93 -6.82 -12.57 -1.34
C LEU A 93 -8.07 -12.27 -0.51
N ILE A 94 -8.76 -13.31 -0.06
CA ILE A 94 -9.77 -13.19 0.99
C ILE A 94 -9.22 -13.93 2.21
N LEU A 95 -9.21 -13.27 3.36
CA LEU A 95 -8.84 -13.87 4.64
C LEU A 95 -9.87 -13.50 5.70
N ARG A 96 -9.92 -14.28 6.79
CA ARG A 96 -10.86 -14.03 7.88
C ARG A 96 -10.13 -13.37 9.05
N VAL A 97 -10.61 -12.21 9.47
CA VAL A 97 -10.13 -11.49 10.66
C VAL A 97 -11.24 -11.48 11.70
N GLY A 98 -11.11 -12.34 12.71
CA GLY A 98 -12.21 -12.62 13.65
C GLY A 98 -13.45 -13.15 12.92
N ASN A 99 -14.54 -12.38 12.99
CA ASN A 99 -15.80 -12.71 12.29
C ASN A 99 -15.97 -12.02 10.94
N THR A 100 -15.03 -11.16 10.54
CA THR A 100 -15.12 -10.36 9.31
C THR A 100 -14.33 -11.04 8.19
N SER A 101 -14.95 -11.22 7.04
CA SER A 101 -14.22 -11.56 5.81
C SER A 101 -13.58 -10.30 5.21
N VAL A 102 -12.26 -10.33 5.02
CA VAL A 102 -11.49 -9.21 4.50
C VAL A 102 -10.95 -9.58 3.12
N GLY A 103 -11.42 -8.88 2.10
CA GLY A 103 -10.95 -9.00 0.73
C GLY A 103 -9.90 -7.94 0.43
N ILE A 104 -8.70 -8.34 0.02
CA ILE A 104 -7.57 -7.45 -0.25
C ILE A 104 -7.16 -7.61 -1.71
N ILE A 105 -7.10 -6.51 -2.43
CA ILE A 105 -6.55 -6.42 -3.79
C ILE A 105 -5.20 -5.73 -3.67
N GLY A 106 -4.13 -6.38 -4.13
CA GLY A 106 -2.77 -5.86 -4.03
C GLY A 106 -2.14 -5.65 -5.40
N THR A 107 -1.51 -4.48 -5.58
CA THR A 107 -0.82 -4.10 -6.81
C THR A 107 0.30 -3.10 -6.53
N THR A 108 1.35 -3.07 -7.34
CA THR A 108 2.30 -1.95 -7.32
C THR A 108 1.64 -0.64 -7.77
N GLY A 109 0.57 -0.75 -8.55
CA GLY A 109 -0.14 0.40 -9.08
C GLY A 109 0.45 0.91 -10.39
N SER A 110 0.08 2.15 -10.70
CA SER A 110 0.37 2.80 -11.99
C SER A 110 0.80 4.25 -11.81
N LEU A 111 1.54 4.75 -12.80
CA LEU A 111 1.91 6.15 -12.91
C LEU A 111 1.25 6.76 -14.14
N ASP A 112 0.76 7.99 -14.06
CA ASP A 112 0.26 8.70 -15.25
C ASP A 112 1.39 9.04 -16.24
N SER A 113 2.62 9.13 -15.75
CA SER A 113 3.84 9.29 -16.55
C SER A 113 4.89 8.32 -16.04
N PRO A 114 5.13 7.19 -16.74
CA PRO A 114 6.22 6.30 -16.40
C PRO A 114 7.56 7.03 -16.36
N THR A 115 8.47 6.61 -15.50
CA THR A 115 9.81 7.20 -15.45
C THR A 115 10.56 7.00 -16.77
N PRO A 116 11.54 7.86 -17.11
CA PRO A 116 12.38 7.66 -18.30
C PRO A 116 13.11 6.31 -18.31
N TRP A 117 13.42 5.76 -17.13
CA TRP A 117 13.98 4.42 -17.03
C TRP A 117 12.95 3.35 -17.39
N GLN A 118 11.74 3.41 -16.83
CA GLN A 118 10.67 2.45 -17.14
C GLN A 118 10.32 2.45 -18.62
N ARG A 119 10.18 3.61 -19.26
CA ARG A 119 9.89 3.67 -20.71
C ARG A 119 10.95 3.00 -21.57
N ARG A 120 12.21 3.00 -21.12
CA ARG A 120 13.34 2.40 -21.85
C ARG A 120 13.52 0.91 -21.56
N ASN A 121 13.19 0.46 -20.36
CA ASN A 121 13.58 -0.87 -19.86
C ASN A 121 12.39 -1.80 -19.58
N VAL A 122 11.17 -1.27 -19.48
CA VAL A 122 9.96 -2.07 -19.26
C VAL A 122 9.10 -2.02 -20.52
N PRO A 123 9.08 -3.10 -21.32
CA PRO A 123 8.25 -3.18 -22.52
C PRO A 123 6.78 -2.92 -22.18
N ASP A 124 6.11 -2.14 -23.02
CA ASP A 124 4.68 -1.83 -22.91
C ASP A 124 4.23 -1.28 -21.54
N ILE A 125 5.09 -0.57 -20.81
CA ILE A 125 4.78 -0.08 -19.45
C ILE A 125 3.44 0.67 -19.34
N GLU A 126 3.09 1.46 -20.35
CA GLU A 126 1.81 2.19 -20.38
C GLU A 126 0.61 1.23 -20.44
N ARG A 127 0.71 0.14 -21.20
CA ARG A 127 -0.31 -0.91 -21.25
C ARG A 127 -0.38 -1.67 -19.93
N ILE A 128 0.77 -2.00 -19.33
CA ILE A 128 0.82 -2.65 -18.00
C ILE A 128 0.06 -1.81 -16.96
N TYR A 129 0.26 -0.49 -16.95
CA TYR A 129 -0.48 0.40 -16.06
C TYR A 129 -1.99 0.44 -16.34
N GLN A 130 -2.40 0.44 -17.61
CA GLN A 130 -3.81 0.35 -17.98
C GLN A 130 -4.44 -0.99 -17.54
N ASP A 131 -3.71 -2.08 -17.71
CA ASP A 131 -4.14 -3.42 -17.33
C ASP A 131 -4.27 -3.55 -15.81
N ARG A 132 -3.39 -2.92 -15.03
CA ARG A 132 -3.49 -2.87 -13.56
C ARG A 132 -4.72 -2.13 -13.08
N ILE A 133 -5.06 -1.00 -13.69
CA ILE A 133 -6.30 -0.27 -13.36
C ILE A 133 -7.52 -1.15 -13.67
N SER A 134 -7.51 -1.81 -14.83
CA SER A 134 -8.56 -2.75 -15.24
C SER A 134 -8.65 -3.97 -14.33
N PHE A 135 -7.51 -4.48 -13.86
CA PHE A 135 -7.43 -5.55 -12.88
C PHE A 135 -8.09 -5.14 -11.57
N VAL A 136 -7.72 -3.98 -11.02
CA VAL A 136 -8.30 -3.44 -9.79
C VAL A 136 -9.82 -3.28 -9.92
N ASP A 137 -10.29 -2.72 -11.03
CA ASP A 137 -11.72 -2.54 -11.31
C ASP A 137 -12.48 -3.87 -11.28
N ARG A 138 -12.00 -4.87 -12.04
CA ARG A 138 -12.64 -6.19 -12.11
C ARG A 138 -12.60 -6.92 -10.77
N HIS A 139 -11.49 -6.84 -10.03
CA HIS A 139 -11.34 -7.57 -8.78
C HIS A 139 -12.18 -6.95 -7.66
N LEU A 140 -12.24 -5.61 -7.56
CA LEU A 140 -13.13 -4.96 -6.60
C LEU A 140 -14.61 -5.22 -6.90
N GLN A 141 -14.99 -5.30 -8.17
CA GLN A 141 -16.34 -5.68 -8.59
C GLN A 141 -16.71 -7.10 -8.16
N ARG A 142 -15.78 -8.07 -8.33
CA ARG A 142 -16.05 -9.50 -8.16
C ARG A 142 -15.83 -10.02 -6.74
N ILE A 143 -14.95 -9.37 -5.96
CA ILE A 143 -14.62 -9.86 -4.63
C ILE A 143 -15.84 -9.74 -3.69
N ILE A 144 -16.18 -10.84 -3.04
CA ILE A 144 -17.27 -10.93 -2.07
C ILE A 144 -16.63 -11.04 -0.69
N ALA A 145 -16.62 -9.94 0.05
CA ALA A 145 -16.09 -9.84 1.40
C ALA A 145 -16.79 -8.69 2.14
N ASP A 146 -16.87 -8.79 3.47
CA ASP A 146 -17.51 -7.79 4.33
C ASP A 146 -16.72 -6.47 4.34
N PHE A 147 -15.39 -6.56 4.29
CA PHE A 147 -14.49 -5.41 4.29
C PHE A 147 -13.50 -5.52 3.12
N LYS A 148 -13.45 -4.50 2.26
CA LYS A 148 -12.64 -4.52 1.02
C LYS A 148 -11.50 -3.51 1.11
N ILE A 149 -10.27 -3.96 0.89
CA ILE A 149 -9.06 -3.15 0.95
C ILE A 149 -8.40 -3.13 -0.43
N LEU A 150 -8.10 -1.93 -0.94
CA LEU A 150 -7.17 -1.75 -2.05
C LEU A 150 -5.80 -1.37 -1.47
N LEU A 151 -4.81 -2.23 -1.68
CA LEU A 151 -3.43 -2.06 -1.26
C LEU A 151 -2.58 -1.78 -2.49
N VAL A 152 -2.19 -0.53 -2.69
CA VAL A 152 -1.51 -0.06 -3.90
C VAL A 152 -0.25 0.71 -3.56
N HIS A 153 0.91 0.41 -4.14
CA HIS A 153 2.14 1.13 -3.75
C HIS A 153 2.12 2.61 -4.19
N TYR A 154 1.98 2.88 -5.50
CA TYR A 154 1.90 4.25 -6.02
C TYR A 154 0.60 4.95 -5.61
N ALA A 155 0.62 6.29 -5.59
CA ALA A 155 -0.56 7.06 -5.16
C ALA A 155 -1.74 6.87 -6.14
N PRO A 156 -2.93 6.43 -5.67
CA PRO A 156 -4.10 6.23 -6.52
C PRO A 156 -4.92 7.51 -6.74
N THR A 157 -4.47 8.63 -6.17
CA THR A 157 -5.07 9.96 -6.31
C THR A 157 -3.96 11.00 -6.13
N TYR A 158 -4.11 12.16 -6.76
CA TYR A 158 -3.20 13.29 -6.48
C TYR A 158 -3.54 14.03 -5.19
N LYS A 159 -4.71 13.78 -4.59
CA LYS A 159 -5.10 14.42 -3.32
C LYS A 159 -4.15 14.09 -2.18
N THR A 160 -3.53 12.90 -2.17
CA THR A 160 -2.53 12.52 -1.18
C THR A 160 -1.11 12.99 -1.52
N LEU A 161 -0.92 13.68 -2.65
CA LEU A 161 0.36 14.25 -3.06
C LEU A 161 0.52 15.72 -2.67
N GLU A 162 -0.49 16.33 -2.03
CA GLU A 162 -0.37 17.69 -1.50
C GLU A 162 0.81 17.76 -0.50
N GLY A 163 1.80 18.60 -0.83
CA GLY A 163 3.10 18.71 -0.16
C GLY A 163 4.28 18.25 -1.02
N GLU A 164 4.05 17.39 -2.01
CA GLU A 164 5.01 17.10 -3.08
C GLU A 164 5.03 18.23 -4.12
N ASN A 165 6.06 18.28 -4.97
CA ASN A 165 6.09 19.22 -6.08
C ASN A 165 5.08 18.80 -7.17
N PRO A 166 4.10 19.64 -7.54
CA PRO A 166 3.08 19.31 -8.55
C PRO A 166 3.63 18.85 -9.90
N ARG A 167 4.83 19.29 -10.28
CA ARG A 167 5.51 18.87 -11.52
C ARG A 167 5.83 17.37 -11.55
N PHE A 168 5.87 16.71 -10.39
CA PHE A 168 6.20 15.29 -10.27
C PHE A 168 4.98 14.39 -10.02
N TYR A 169 3.76 14.92 -9.88
CA TYR A 169 2.59 14.13 -9.49
C TYR A 169 2.35 12.94 -10.42
N ALA A 170 2.44 13.15 -11.73
CA ALA A 170 2.28 12.09 -12.71
C ALA A 170 3.33 10.98 -12.62
N GLY A 171 4.50 11.26 -12.03
CA GLY A 171 5.54 10.27 -11.75
C GLY A 171 5.45 9.62 -10.37
N LEU A 172 4.47 10.01 -9.53
CA LEU A 172 4.27 9.49 -8.17
C LEU A 172 2.98 8.67 -8.03
N GLY A 173 2.05 8.81 -8.96
CA GLY A 173 0.76 8.15 -8.92
C GLY A 173 -0.04 8.28 -10.19
N SER A 174 -1.29 7.80 -10.13
CA SER A 174 -2.23 7.90 -11.24
C SER A 174 -3.63 8.29 -10.78
N GLN A 175 -4.18 9.39 -11.32
CA GLN A 175 -5.56 9.80 -11.05
C GLN A 175 -6.59 8.87 -11.69
N ARG A 176 -6.16 7.98 -12.59
CA ARG A 176 -7.03 7.04 -13.29
C ARG A 176 -7.64 5.97 -12.38
N TYR A 177 -7.15 5.83 -11.15
CA TYR A 177 -7.80 4.99 -10.13
C TYR A 177 -9.02 5.66 -9.50
N GLU A 178 -9.15 6.99 -9.51
CA GLU A 178 -10.27 7.67 -8.84
C GLU A 178 -11.65 7.21 -9.35
N PRO A 179 -11.93 7.14 -10.67
CA PRO A 179 -13.22 6.65 -11.16
C PRO A 179 -13.53 5.22 -10.70
N VAL A 180 -12.52 4.36 -10.64
CA VAL A 180 -12.66 2.97 -10.16
C VAL A 180 -12.99 2.95 -8.66
N ILE A 181 -12.30 3.77 -7.86
CA ILE A 181 -12.54 3.87 -6.41
C ILE A 181 -13.95 4.41 -6.13
N ILE A 182 -14.38 5.44 -6.88
CA ILE A 182 -15.72 6.04 -6.75
C ILE A 182 -16.81 5.02 -7.09
N GLU A 183 -16.64 4.27 -8.19
CA GLU A 183 -17.62 3.27 -8.64
C GLU A 183 -17.66 2.03 -7.74
N ARG A 184 -16.50 1.51 -7.34
CA ARG A 184 -16.40 0.22 -6.61
C ARG A 184 -16.47 0.35 -5.10
N LYS A 185 -16.25 1.54 -4.56
CA LYS A 185 -16.33 1.87 -3.13
C LYS A 185 -15.68 0.83 -2.20
N PRO A 186 -14.36 0.53 -2.36
CA PRO A 186 -13.67 -0.24 -1.34
C PRO A 186 -13.78 0.46 0.03
N SER A 187 -13.73 -0.31 1.10
CA SER A 187 -13.86 0.21 2.48
C SER A 187 -12.65 1.06 2.88
N LEU A 188 -11.48 0.77 2.31
CA LEU A 188 -10.21 1.44 2.60
C LEU A 188 -9.25 1.31 1.43
N VAL A 189 -8.52 2.39 1.12
CA VAL A 189 -7.38 2.37 0.20
C VAL A 189 -6.11 2.77 0.96
N LEU A 190 -5.03 2.02 0.76
CA LEU A 190 -3.74 2.25 1.38
C LEU A 190 -2.67 2.36 0.30
N HIS A 191 -1.80 3.36 0.41
CA HIS A 191 -0.66 3.52 -0.46
C HIS A 191 0.59 4.07 0.22
N GLY A 192 1.71 4.07 -0.49
CA GLY A 192 2.97 4.64 -0.05
C GLY A 192 3.54 5.59 -1.10
N HIS A 193 4.86 5.52 -1.32
CA HIS A 193 5.64 6.19 -2.37
C HIS A 193 5.76 7.72 -2.27
N SER A 194 4.73 8.42 -1.77
CA SER A 194 4.79 9.85 -1.51
C SER A 194 5.22 10.14 -0.08
N HIS A 195 6.44 10.66 0.09
CA HIS A 195 7.08 10.84 1.39
C HIS A 195 6.84 12.24 1.98
N LYS A 196 6.38 13.19 1.16
CA LYS A 196 6.08 14.57 1.55
C LYS A 196 4.64 14.97 1.26
N GLY A 197 3.82 14.01 0.82
CA GLY A 197 2.41 14.23 0.56
C GLY A 197 1.59 14.38 1.83
N THR A 198 0.29 14.14 1.71
CA THR A 198 -0.66 14.20 2.80
C THR A 198 -1.01 12.81 3.31
N LYS A 199 -1.09 12.66 4.63
CA LYS A 199 -1.32 11.37 5.31
C LYS A 199 -2.65 10.71 4.94
N VAL A 200 -3.71 11.50 4.77
CA VAL A 200 -5.05 10.99 4.45
C VAL A 200 -5.76 11.95 3.50
N ALA A 201 -6.37 11.41 2.46
CA ALA A 201 -7.33 12.12 1.63
C ALA A 201 -8.62 11.30 1.46
N TRP A 202 -9.65 11.92 0.89
CA TRP A 202 -10.92 11.27 0.59
C TRP A 202 -11.23 11.39 -0.90
N VAL A 203 -11.64 10.27 -1.50
CA VAL A 203 -12.17 10.21 -2.86
C VAL A 203 -13.60 9.72 -2.74
N ASP A 204 -14.57 10.60 -3.01
CA ASP A 204 -15.98 10.41 -2.62
C ASP A 204 -16.08 10.06 -1.12
N THR A 205 -16.67 8.91 -0.78
CA THR A 205 -16.81 8.43 0.60
C THR A 205 -15.69 7.45 1.01
N VAL A 206 -14.66 7.26 0.18
CA VAL A 206 -13.60 6.29 0.43
C VAL A 206 -12.36 6.99 1.00
N PRO A 207 -11.88 6.59 2.19
CA PRO A 207 -10.65 7.12 2.75
C PRO A 207 -9.44 6.47 2.09
N ILE A 208 -8.45 7.30 1.77
CA ILE A 208 -7.17 6.92 1.17
C ILE A 208 -6.06 7.33 2.14
N PHE A 209 -5.37 6.35 2.70
CA PHE A 209 -4.28 6.54 3.65
C PHE A 209 -2.93 6.37 2.96
N ASN A 210 -2.09 7.39 3.06
CA ASN A 210 -0.67 7.30 2.73
C ASN A 210 0.08 6.82 3.98
N VAL A 211 0.59 5.60 3.93
CA VAL A 211 1.26 4.92 5.04
C VAL A 211 2.77 4.85 4.86
N ALA A 212 3.35 5.67 3.97
CA ALA A 212 4.79 5.79 3.83
C ALA A 212 5.42 6.15 5.19
N LEU A 213 6.39 5.34 5.62
CA LEU A 213 7.08 5.54 6.89
C LEU A 213 7.76 6.92 6.99
N PRO A 214 8.44 7.44 5.95
CA PRO A 214 9.08 8.76 6.04
C PRO A 214 8.10 9.91 6.29
N LEU A 215 6.86 9.77 5.80
CA LEU A 215 5.80 10.75 6.00
C LEU A 215 5.20 10.66 7.41
N ASN A 216 4.94 9.43 7.89
CA ASN A 216 4.22 9.21 9.14
C ASN A 216 5.13 9.21 10.37
N ARG A 217 6.34 8.67 10.23
CA ARG A 217 7.34 8.44 11.29
C ARG A 217 6.90 7.48 12.39
N GLU A 218 5.84 6.72 12.13
CA GLU A 218 5.26 5.70 13.00
C GLU A 218 4.50 4.69 12.14
N ILE A 219 4.17 3.52 12.72
CA ILE A 219 3.24 2.58 12.08
C ILE A 219 1.84 3.20 12.13
N VAL A 220 1.18 3.32 10.98
CA VAL A 220 -0.16 3.90 10.90
C VAL A 220 -1.15 2.90 11.48
N VAL A 221 -1.90 3.30 12.50
CA VAL A 221 -2.96 2.49 13.12
C VAL A 221 -4.32 3.04 12.70
N ILE A 222 -5.18 2.16 12.18
CA ILE A 222 -6.51 2.49 11.67
C ILE A 222 -7.54 1.64 12.42
N ASP A 223 -8.41 2.30 13.17
CA ASP A 223 -9.59 1.71 13.78
C ASP A 223 -10.76 1.79 12.78
N THR A 224 -11.10 0.65 12.18
CA THR A 224 -12.13 0.56 11.13
C THR A 224 -13.52 1.07 11.56
N GLU A 225 -13.82 1.15 12.85
CA GLU A 225 -15.11 1.66 13.34
C GLU A 225 -15.12 3.18 13.57
N LYS A 226 -13.95 3.77 13.80
CA LYS A 226 -13.79 5.20 14.16
C LYS A 226 -13.26 6.03 13.00
N ASP A 227 -12.24 5.54 12.31
CA ASP A 227 -11.43 6.36 11.40
C ASP A 227 -11.95 6.38 9.96
N LEU A 228 -12.82 5.43 9.60
CA LEU A 228 -13.36 5.27 8.25
C LEU A 228 -14.72 5.94 8.03
N LYS A 229 -15.22 6.65 9.04
CA LYS A 229 -16.44 7.44 8.91
C LYS A 229 -16.06 8.86 8.48
N PRO A 230 -16.56 9.38 7.35
CA PRO A 230 -16.29 10.75 7.00
C PRO A 230 -16.94 11.64 8.06
N GLY A 231 -16.11 12.36 8.82
CA GLY A 231 -16.59 13.30 9.83
C GLY A 231 -17.51 14.34 9.17
N ILE A 232 -18.60 14.71 9.85
CA ILE A 232 -19.60 15.69 9.38
C ILE A 232 -18.97 17.00 8.91
N ALA A 233 -17.77 17.35 9.39
CA ALA A 233 -17.02 18.54 9.01
C ALA A 233 -16.29 18.46 7.63
N LYS A 234 -16.30 17.32 6.93
CA LYS A 234 -15.55 17.13 5.66
C LYS A 234 -16.40 17.23 4.39
N PHE A 235 -17.71 17.49 4.53
CA PHE A 235 -18.65 17.69 3.42
C PHE A 235 -19.22 19.12 3.35
N VAL A 236 -18.64 20.07 4.09
CA VAL A 236 -19.02 21.49 4.10
C VAL A 236 -17.92 22.31 3.48
#